data_AF-A0A933FVR3-F1
#
_entry.id   AF-A0A933FVR3-F1
#
_cell.length_a   1.000
_cell.length_b   1.000
_cell.length_c   1.000
_cell.angle_alpha   90.00
_cell.angle_beta   90.00
_cell.angle_gamma   90.00
#
_symmetry.space_group_name_H-M   'P 1'
#
loop_
_entity.id
_entity.type
_entity.pdbx_description
1 polymer ?
#
loop_
_entity_poly.entity_id
_entity_poly.type
_entity_poly.pdbx_seq_one_letter_code
_entity_poly.pdbx_strand_id
1 'polypeptide(L)'
;MISKTVLVPPASSAVVVVAIILLSVLSSPSPQVAFAGPNYILATNDPSALHTSTVNCAALGGAWSNATLTCPLNTIGLAQGSSISVDPGATLAIANGGTISGLLSNLGGTVTVGGVLSVTSTGNLSNSALNSQCGTVTISGTVTNAGVISSGCTFTNAGTITNNAKAFIYDVGGTFTNKGTINNLKGGAIQDDNVGVAGTAGTFVNSGTINNGGWLQLYSGQTVTFTGPSSFSGTFTNTGTLNMNSG
;
A
#
# COMPACT_ATOMS: atom_id res chain seq x y z
N MET A 1 -64.67 52.72 11.77
CA MET A 1 -65.72 51.83 11.26
C MET A 1 -66.16 52.32 9.88
N ILE A 2 -66.15 51.40 8.91
CA ILE A 2 -66.90 51.36 7.63
C ILE A 2 -66.59 52.38 6.52
N SER A 3 -65.97 51.87 5.46
CA SER A 3 -66.26 52.15 4.03
C SER A 3 -65.30 51.31 3.18
N LYS A 4 -65.62 50.73 2.03
CA LYS A 4 -66.84 50.59 1.23
C LYS A 4 -66.45 49.56 0.14
N THR A 5 -67.27 48.56 -0.12
CA THR A 5 -67.16 47.69 -1.31
C THR A 5 -67.56 48.46 -2.58
N VAL A 6 -67.12 47.98 -3.76
CA VAL A 6 -67.61 48.17 -5.17
C VAL A 6 -66.41 48.51 -6.08
N LEU A 7 -66.17 47.97 -7.27
CA LEU A 7 -66.51 46.72 -7.99
C LEU A 7 -65.64 46.73 -9.29
N VAL A 8 -65.32 45.54 -9.80
CA VAL A 8 -64.50 45.16 -10.97
C VAL A 8 -65.05 45.70 -12.31
N PRO A 9 -64.33 45.69 -13.47
CA PRO A 9 -64.53 44.58 -14.45
C PRO A 9 -63.26 44.34 -15.36
N PRO A 10 -63.30 43.62 -16.52
CA PRO A 10 -62.89 42.22 -16.59
C PRO A 10 -61.95 41.83 -17.78
N ALA A 11 -61.58 40.55 -17.79
CA ALA A 11 -61.34 39.67 -18.95
C ALA A 11 -60.12 39.85 -19.91
N SER A 12 -59.32 38.77 -19.92
CA SER A 12 -58.84 38.02 -21.09
C SER A 12 -57.58 38.50 -21.83
N SER A 13 -56.48 37.75 -21.69
CA SER A 13 -56.09 36.74 -22.69
C SER A 13 -54.81 36.01 -22.27
N ALA A 14 -54.81 34.70 -22.50
CA ALA A 14 -53.74 33.77 -22.18
C ALA A 14 -52.51 33.97 -23.09
N VAL A 15 -51.32 33.88 -22.50
CA VAL A 15 -50.14 33.28 -23.15
C VAL A 15 -49.51 32.33 -22.14
N VAL A 16 -49.87 31.05 -22.28
CA VAL A 16 -49.22 29.92 -21.61
C VAL A 16 -47.99 29.58 -22.44
N VAL A 17 -46.79 29.84 -21.91
CA VAL A 17 -45.57 29.21 -22.44
C VAL A 17 -45.36 27.93 -21.66
N VAL A 18 -45.70 26.83 -22.31
CA VAL A 18 -45.43 25.46 -21.92
C VAL A 18 -43.92 25.21 -22.05
N ALA A 19 -43.25 24.85 -20.95
CA ALA A 19 -41.93 24.22 -21.00
C ALA A 19 -42.10 22.73 -20.66
N ILE A 20 -41.97 21.88 -21.68
CA ILE A 20 -42.04 20.42 -21.60
C ILE A 20 -40.77 19.86 -20.94
N ILE A 21 -41.02 18.94 -20.01
CA ILE A 21 -40.11 18.05 -19.30
C ILE A 21 -39.43 17.08 -20.28
N LEU A 22 -38.10 16.88 -20.17
CA LEU A 22 -37.43 15.57 -20.31
C LEU A 22 -35.93 15.72 -19.98
N LEU A 23 -35.43 15.11 -18.88
CA LEU A 23 -34.24 14.25 -18.88
C LEU A 23 -33.94 13.62 -17.49
N SER A 24 -34.15 12.31 -17.44
CA SER A 24 -33.42 11.27 -16.69
C SER A 24 -33.07 11.47 -15.20
N VAL A 25 -33.77 10.70 -14.38
CA VAL A 25 -33.29 10.16 -13.10
C VAL A 25 -32.18 9.14 -13.38
N LEU A 26 -30.95 9.39 -12.95
CA LEU A 26 -29.90 8.36 -12.83
C LEU A 26 -28.96 8.71 -11.66
N SER A 27 -28.87 7.74 -10.74
CA SER A 27 -27.89 7.53 -9.66
C SER A 27 -27.65 8.67 -8.67
N SER A 28 -28.21 8.50 -7.47
CA SER A 28 -27.52 8.90 -6.25
C SER A 28 -26.10 8.31 -6.26
N PRO A 29 -25.03 9.09 -6.10
CA PRO A 29 -23.85 8.51 -5.50
C PRO A 29 -24.25 8.21 -4.04
N SER A 30 -24.25 6.94 -3.67
CA SER A 30 -24.02 6.55 -2.27
C SER A 30 -22.92 7.44 -1.70
N PRO A 31 -22.94 7.78 -0.40
CA PRO A 31 -21.85 8.55 0.19
C PRO A 31 -20.55 7.76 -0.01
N GLN A 32 -19.79 8.10 -1.04
CA GLN A 32 -18.37 7.78 -1.09
C GLN A 32 -17.80 8.56 0.07
N VAL A 33 -17.38 7.86 1.10
CA VAL A 33 -16.59 8.45 2.17
C VAL A 33 -15.25 8.82 1.54
N ALA A 34 -15.18 10.04 1.01
CA ALA A 34 -13.98 10.62 0.45
C ALA A 34 -13.01 10.94 1.60
N PHE A 35 -12.07 10.03 1.86
CA PHE A 35 -10.82 10.41 2.49
C PHE A 35 -9.79 10.61 1.38
N ALA A 36 -9.90 11.70 0.61
CA ALA A 36 -8.96 12.00 -0.48
C ALA A 36 -7.75 12.75 0.08
N GLY A 37 -6.69 12.01 0.43
CA GLY A 37 -5.36 12.59 0.58
C GLY A 37 -4.69 12.77 -0.79
N PRO A 38 -3.54 13.47 -0.86
CA PRO A 38 -2.78 13.62 -2.10
C PRO A 38 -2.31 12.27 -2.66
N ASN A 39 -2.26 12.18 -3.98
CA ASN A 39 -1.73 11.04 -4.73
C ASN A 39 -0.43 11.46 -5.42
N TYR A 40 0.66 10.77 -5.09
CA TYR A 40 1.98 10.98 -5.66
C TYR A 40 2.34 9.85 -6.62
N ILE A 41 3.04 10.16 -7.70
CA ILE A 41 3.51 9.19 -8.69
C ILE A 41 4.99 9.47 -8.97
N LEU A 42 5.81 8.43 -8.87
CA LEU A 42 7.19 8.42 -9.31
C LEU A 42 7.28 7.49 -10.52
N ALA A 43 7.55 8.05 -11.71
CA ALA A 43 7.53 7.34 -12.98
C ALA A 43 8.62 7.85 -13.94
N THR A 44 9.05 6.99 -14.86
CA THR A 44 10.23 7.21 -15.71
C THR A 44 9.96 7.05 -17.21
N ASN A 45 8.72 6.78 -17.59
CA ASN A 45 8.33 6.34 -18.93
C ASN A 45 8.39 7.43 -20.01
N ASP A 46 8.31 8.72 -19.65
CA ASP A 46 8.39 9.84 -20.59
C ASP A 46 8.81 11.17 -19.90
N PRO A 47 9.14 12.25 -20.66
CA PRO A 47 9.54 13.53 -20.08
C PRO A 47 8.50 14.19 -19.16
N SER A 48 7.21 13.99 -19.41
CA SER A 48 6.13 14.50 -18.54
C SER A 48 6.07 13.73 -17.23
N ALA A 49 6.34 12.43 -17.26
CA ALA A 49 6.50 11.59 -16.08
C ALA A 49 7.71 12.01 -15.23
N LEU A 50 8.83 12.39 -15.86
CA LEU A 50 10.00 12.93 -15.15
C LEU A 50 9.70 14.28 -14.48
N HIS A 51 8.98 15.18 -15.16
CA HIS A 51 8.52 16.43 -14.55
C HIS A 51 7.58 16.16 -13.36
N THR A 52 6.62 15.26 -13.53
CA THR A 52 5.69 14.85 -12.47
C THR A 52 6.42 14.25 -11.26
N SER A 53 7.41 13.38 -11.50
CA SER A 53 8.25 12.81 -10.44
C SER A 53 9.07 13.86 -9.72
N THR A 54 9.54 14.88 -10.43
CA THR A 54 10.25 16.02 -9.83
C THR A 54 9.36 16.79 -8.86
N VAL A 55 8.13 17.12 -9.28
CA VAL A 55 7.14 17.82 -8.44
C VAL A 55 6.72 16.97 -7.25
N ASN A 56 6.40 15.70 -7.48
CA ASN A 56 5.92 14.79 -6.43
C ASN A 56 7.00 14.48 -5.41
N CYS A 57 8.25 14.26 -5.85
CA CYS A 57 9.36 14.06 -4.93
C CYS A 57 9.60 15.28 -4.05
N ALA A 58 9.53 16.49 -4.63
CA ALA A 58 9.63 17.74 -3.86
C ALA A 58 8.50 17.88 -2.83
N ALA A 59 7.25 17.54 -3.22
CA ALA A 59 6.10 17.57 -2.31
C ALA A 59 6.22 16.58 -1.14
N LEU A 60 6.95 15.47 -1.35
CA LEU A 60 7.28 14.49 -0.31
C LEU A 60 8.47 14.90 0.56
N GLY A 61 9.13 16.03 0.28
CA GLY A 61 10.30 16.53 1.01
C GLY A 61 11.65 16.02 0.48
N GLY A 62 11.68 15.47 -0.73
CA GLY A 62 12.90 15.03 -1.42
C GLY A 62 13.31 15.93 -2.58
N ALA A 63 14.30 15.46 -3.34
CA ALA A 63 14.72 16.09 -4.60
C ALA A 63 14.97 15.02 -5.66
N TRP A 64 14.13 14.97 -6.69
CA TRP A 64 14.24 13.96 -7.75
C TRP A 64 15.56 14.09 -8.52
N SER A 65 16.24 12.96 -8.71
CA SER A 65 17.45 12.85 -9.53
C SER A 65 17.11 12.20 -10.86
N ASN A 66 17.20 12.95 -11.97
CA ASN A 66 17.05 12.41 -13.32
C ASN A 66 18.20 11.49 -13.73
N ALA A 67 19.37 11.62 -13.10
CA ALA A 67 20.54 10.77 -13.40
C ALA A 67 20.37 9.35 -12.86
N THR A 68 19.70 9.20 -11.71
CA THR A 68 19.52 7.92 -11.02
C THR A 68 18.06 7.48 -10.95
N LEU A 69 17.14 8.28 -11.49
CA LEU A 69 15.69 8.08 -11.44
C LEU A 69 15.19 7.83 -10.00
N THR A 70 15.73 8.61 -9.06
CA THR A 70 15.55 8.39 -7.63
C THR A 70 14.90 9.59 -6.95
N CYS A 71 13.94 9.33 -6.09
CA CYS A 71 13.45 10.24 -5.06
C CYS A 71 14.06 9.87 -3.70
N PRO A 72 15.17 10.51 -3.29
CA PRO A 72 15.68 10.39 -1.93
C PRO A 72 14.81 11.23 -0.98
N LEU A 73 14.28 10.58 0.05
CA LEU A 73 13.60 11.20 1.17
C LEU A 73 14.44 11.04 2.43
N ASN A 74 14.60 12.13 3.19
CA ASN A 74 15.14 12.01 4.54
C ASN A 74 14.14 11.26 5.43
N THR A 75 12.89 11.70 5.46
CA THR A 75 11.78 11.02 6.13
C THR A 75 10.54 11.02 5.24
N ILE A 76 9.65 10.04 5.43
CA ILE A 76 8.35 9.98 4.75
C ILE A 76 7.19 10.26 5.72
N GLY A 77 6.16 10.95 5.24
CA GLY A 77 4.90 11.13 5.95
C GLY A 77 3.73 10.97 5.01
N LEU A 78 3.11 9.79 4.99
CA LEU A 78 1.88 9.55 4.23
C LEU A 78 0.69 9.54 5.17
N ALA A 79 -0.19 10.53 5.06
CA ALA A 79 -1.41 10.58 5.85
C ALA A 79 -2.44 9.56 5.37
N GLN A 80 -3.45 9.28 6.20
CA GLN A 80 -4.58 8.44 5.80
C GLN A 80 -5.24 9.00 4.55
N GLY A 81 -5.57 8.12 3.61
CA GLY A 81 -6.16 8.50 2.32
C GLY A 81 -5.16 9.07 1.30
N SER A 82 -3.90 9.29 1.68
CA SER A 82 -2.83 9.66 0.73
C SER A 82 -2.27 8.40 0.08
N SER A 83 -1.77 8.52 -1.14
CA SER A 83 -1.05 7.43 -1.80
C SER A 83 0.21 7.89 -2.51
N ILE A 84 1.15 6.96 -2.67
CA ILE A 84 2.27 7.08 -3.59
C ILE A 84 2.37 5.81 -4.43
N SER A 85 2.53 5.97 -5.75
CA SER A 85 2.92 4.92 -6.68
C SER A 85 4.38 5.07 -7.06
N VAL A 86 5.12 3.96 -7.02
CA VAL A 86 6.49 3.86 -7.54
C VAL A 86 6.47 2.92 -8.74
N ASP A 87 6.48 3.51 -9.92
CA ASP A 87 6.33 2.81 -11.19
C ASP A 87 7.68 2.21 -11.64
N PRO A 88 7.68 1.36 -12.68
CA PRO A 88 8.91 0.73 -13.13
C PRO A 88 10.03 1.72 -13.48
N GLY A 89 11.24 1.35 -13.08
CA GLY A 89 12.44 2.17 -13.25
C GLY A 89 12.60 3.32 -12.24
N ALA A 90 11.54 3.71 -11.52
CA ALA A 90 11.65 4.70 -10.46
C ALA A 90 12.18 4.08 -9.16
N THR A 91 12.95 4.87 -8.40
CA THR A 91 13.42 4.49 -7.07
C THR A 91 12.93 5.48 -6.01
N LEU A 92 12.32 4.98 -4.92
CA LEU A 92 12.05 5.72 -3.70
C LEU A 92 13.02 5.27 -2.60
N ALA A 93 13.87 6.17 -2.14
CA ALA A 93 14.86 5.88 -1.10
C ALA A 93 14.56 6.65 0.20
N ILE A 94 14.15 5.94 1.25
CA ILE A 94 13.79 6.54 2.55
C ILE A 94 14.95 6.31 3.53
N ALA A 95 15.70 7.36 3.82
CA ALA A 95 16.95 7.26 4.59
C ALA A 95 16.72 7.05 6.09
N ASN A 96 15.93 7.92 6.73
CA ASN A 96 15.72 7.92 8.20
C ASN A 96 14.34 7.41 8.63
N GLY A 97 13.54 6.91 7.68
CA GLY A 97 12.24 6.28 7.95
C GLY A 97 11.08 7.26 7.92
N GLY A 98 10.13 7.14 8.84
CA GLY A 98 8.93 7.99 8.88
C GLY A 98 7.64 7.21 9.16
N THR A 99 6.50 7.74 8.74
CA THR A 99 5.19 7.16 9.03
C THR A 99 4.35 6.98 7.77
N ILE A 100 3.77 5.79 7.60
CA ILE A 100 2.80 5.47 6.56
C ILE A 100 1.46 5.19 7.24
N SER A 101 0.50 6.10 7.09
CA SER A 101 -0.91 5.92 7.42
C SER A 101 -1.81 5.84 6.19
N GLY A 102 -1.25 6.06 5.00
CA GLY A 102 -1.90 5.88 3.69
C GLY A 102 -1.34 4.66 2.95
N LEU A 103 -1.29 4.74 1.62
CA LEU A 103 -0.80 3.67 0.74
C LEU A 103 0.54 4.01 0.09
N LEU A 104 1.57 3.21 0.34
CA LEU A 104 2.78 3.16 -0.47
C LEU A 104 2.70 1.93 -1.36
N SER A 105 2.51 2.13 -2.66
CA SER A 105 2.41 1.07 -3.65
C SER A 105 3.64 1.10 -4.56
N ASN A 106 4.45 0.05 -4.47
CA ASN A 106 5.54 -0.19 -5.40
C ASN A 106 5.01 -1.05 -6.55
N LEU A 107 4.81 -0.44 -7.72
CA LEU A 107 4.18 -1.02 -8.90
C LEU A 107 5.23 -1.40 -9.96
N GLY A 108 6.28 -2.11 -9.55
CA GLY A 108 7.40 -2.45 -10.44
C GLY A 108 8.66 -1.60 -10.27
N GLY A 109 8.63 -0.59 -9.41
CA GLY A 109 9.80 0.22 -9.06
C GLY A 109 10.70 -0.39 -7.97
N THR A 110 11.57 0.45 -7.40
CA THR A 110 12.42 0.09 -6.26
C THR A 110 12.10 0.96 -5.04
N VAL A 111 11.90 0.34 -3.88
CA VAL A 111 11.76 1.04 -2.60
C VAL A 111 12.83 0.56 -1.62
N THR A 112 13.57 1.47 -1.01
CA THR A 112 14.55 1.15 0.03
C THR A 112 14.26 1.91 1.32
N VAL A 113 14.34 1.22 2.46
CA VAL A 113 14.12 1.81 3.79
C VAL A 113 15.35 1.58 4.67
N GLY A 114 16.08 2.66 4.95
CA GLY A 114 17.30 2.65 5.77
C GLY A 114 17.08 2.91 7.26
N GLY A 115 16.03 3.65 7.61
CA GLY A 115 15.78 4.15 8.97
C GLY A 115 14.59 3.50 9.66
N VAL A 116 13.94 4.22 10.57
CA VAL A 116 12.81 3.70 11.37
C VAL A 116 11.48 4.06 10.71
N LEU A 117 10.84 3.09 10.06
CA LEU A 117 9.55 3.26 9.40
C LEU A 117 8.42 2.69 10.28
N SER A 118 7.35 3.45 10.45
CA SER A 118 6.12 3.02 11.12
C SER A 118 4.99 2.90 10.08
N VAL A 119 4.51 1.67 9.86
CA VAL A 119 3.27 1.44 9.10
C VAL A 119 2.15 1.38 10.12
N THR A 120 1.27 2.37 10.14
CA THR A 120 0.20 2.46 11.14
C THR A 120 -0.94 1.50 10.80
N SER A 121 -1.94 1.38 11.67
CA SER A 121 -3.09 0.49 11.45
C SER A 121 -3.92 0.80 10.20
N THR A 122 -3.80 2.00 9.64
CA THR A 122 -4.42 2.39 8.36
C THR A 122 -3.41 2.39 7.21
N GLY A 123 -2.12 2.21 7.53
CA GLY A 123 -1.03 2.19 6.59
C GLY A 123 -0.93 0.89 5.82
N ASN A 124 -0.53 1.01 4.56
CA ASN A 124 -0.26 -0.12 3.69
C ASN A 124 1.06 0.12 2.92
N LEU A 125 1.97 -0.84 3.03
CA LEU A 125 3.14 -0.97 2.16
C LEU A 125 2.91 -2.17 1.25
N SER A 126 2.67 -1.92 -0.03
CA SER A 126 2.42 -2.95 -1.02
C SER A 126 3.51 -2.98 -2.08
N ASN A 127 3.99 -4.18 -2.40
CA ASN A 127 4.93 -4.44 -3.47
C ASN A 127 4.27 -5.36 -4.50
N SER A 128 3.87 -4.85 -5.65
CA SER A 128 3.14 -5.60 -6.66
C SER A 128 3.70 -5.35 -8.05
N ALA A 129 3.33 -6.24 -8.98
CA ALA A 129 3.71 -6.12 -10.36
C ALA A 129 2.76 -5.17 -11.09
N LEU A 130 3.30 -4.36 -11.99
CA LEU A 130 2.54 -3.64 -13.01
C LEU A 130 3.03 -4.09 -14.38
N ASN A 131 2.12 -4.52 -15.26
CA ASN A 131 2.46 -5.00 -16.61
C ASN A 131 3.55 -6.09 -16.60
N SER A 132 3.45 -7.05 -15.67
CA SER A 132 4.43 -8.13 -15.46
C SER A 132 5.84 -7.67 -15.05
N GLN A 133 6.02 -6.40 -14.68
CA GLN A 133 7.27 -5.88 -14.12
C GLN A 133 7.17 -5.89 -12.60
N CYS A 134 7.93 -6.78 -11.98
CA CYS A 134 7.95 -6.95 -10.53
C CYS A 134 8.76 -5.87 -9.84
N GLY A 135 8.21 -5.34 -8.73
CA GLY A 135 8.90 -4.37 -7.90
C GLY A 135 9.85 -5.01 -6.90
N THR A 136 10.81 -4.22 -6.40
CA THR A 136 11.70 -4.62 -5.31
C THR A 136 11.53 -3.71 -4.10
N VAL A 137 11.30 -4.31 -2.92
CA VAL A 137 11.36 -3.61 -1.64
C VAL A 137 12.52 -4.16 -0.82
N THR A 138 13.39 -3.28 -0.32
CA THR A 138 14.48 -3.64 0.60
C THR A 138 14.39 -2.85 1.90
N ILE A 139 14.33 -3.56 3.02
CA ILE A 139 14.38 -2.99 4.37
C ILE A 139 15.75 -3.28 4.96
N SER A 140 16.58 -2.26 5.14
CA SER A 140 17.85 -2.36 5.88
C SER A 140 17.77 -1.71 7.27
N GLY A 141 16.76 -0.88 7.50
CA GLY A 141 16.46 -0.25 8.80
C GLY A 141 15.48 -1.06 9.67
N THR A 142 14.68 -0.34 10.44
CA THR A 142 13.66 -0.93 11.33
C THR A 142 12.27 -0.57 10.83
N VAL A 143 11.38 -1.56 10.71
CA VAL A 143 9.97 -1.35 10.39
C VAL A 143 9.12 -1.81 11.57
N THR A 144 8.27 -0.93 12.10
CA THR A 144 7.19 -1.30 13.01
C THR A 144 5.90 -1.33 12.22
N ASN A 145 5.33 -2.53 12.04
CA ASN A 145 4.08 -2.73 11.33
C ASN A 145 2.91 -2.86 12.31
N ALA A 146 1.93 -1.97 12.23
CA ALA A 146 0.63 -2.06 12.86
C ALA A 146 -0.51 -2.22 11.83
N GLY A 147 -0.20 -2.14 10.54
CA GLY A 147 -1.14 -2.25 9.42
C GLY A 147 -0.83 -3.44 8.54
N VAL A 148 -0.66 -3.18 7.23
CA VAL A 148 -0.43 -4.23 6.23
C VAL A 148 0.88 -4.01 5.48
N ILE A 149 1.68 -5.06 5.39
CA ILE A 149 2.78 -5.17 4.43
C ILE A 149 2.42 -6.32 3.49
N SER A 150 2.32 -6.05 2.19
CA SER A 150 2.07 -7.09 1.19
C SER A 150 3.13 -7.12 0.10
N SER A 151 3.44 -8.32 -0.40
CA SER A 151 4.35 -8.47 -1.54
C SER A 151 3.85 -9.55 -2.48
N GLY A 152 3.65 -9.21 -3.76
CA GLY A 152 3.56 -10.16 -4.87
C GLY A 152 4.84 -10.20 -5.70
N CYS A 153 5.90 -9.55 -5.22
CA CYS A 153 7.18 -9.43 -5.91
C CYS A 153 8.33 -9.68 -4.93
N THR A 154 9.53 -9.15 -5.20
CA THR A 154 10.69 -9.35 -4.34
C THR A 154 10.66 -8.42 -3.13
N PHE A 155 10.55 -8.98 -1.93
CA PHE A 155 10.66 -8.27 -0.67
C PHE A 155 11.83 -8.83 0.14
N THR A 156 12.80 -7.98 0.47
CA THR A 156 13.97 -8.37 1.27
C THR A 156 14.02 -7.60 2.58
N ASN A 157 13.98 -8.32 3.70
CA ASN A 157 14.32 -7.78 5.01
C ASN A 157 15.77 -8.11 5.37
N ALA A 158 16.64 -7.11 5.38
CA ALA A 158 18.00 -7.20 5.93
C ALA A 158 18.13 -6.52 7.31
N GLY A 159 17.12 -5.75 7.73
CA GLY A 159 17.08 -5.06 9.01
C GLY A 159 16.16 -5.75 10.03
N THR A 160 15.33 -4.98 10.72
CA THR A 160 14.37 -5.51 11.71
C THR A 160 12.94 -5.17 11.32
N ILE A 161 12.05 -6.16 11.35
CA ILE A 161 10.60 -5.94 11.22
C ILE A 161 9.92 -6.41 12.50
N THR A 162 9.16 -5.53 13.14
CA THR A 162 8.26 -5.87 14.25
C THR A 162 6.83 -5.82 13.75
N ASN A 163 6.19 -6.98 13.66
CA ASN A 163 4.80 -7.12 13.29
C ASN A 163 3.93 -7.14 14.56
N ASN A 164 3.20 -6.06 14.81
CA ASN A 164 2.40 -5.89 16.02
C ASN A 164 1.12 -6.74 15.99
N ALA A 165 0.42 -6.75 17.13
CA ALA A 165 -0.91 -7.32 17.21
C ALA A 165 -1.84 -6.70 16.14
N LYS A 166 -2.64 -7.55 15.48
CA LYS A 166 -3.57 -7.20 14.38
C LYS A 166 -2.90 -6.71 13.10
N ALA A 167 -1.57 -6.69 13.04
CA ALA A 167 -0.83 -6.37 11.83
C ALA A 167 -0.61 -7.63 10.97
N PHE A 168 -0.55 -7.42 9.67
CA PHE A 168 -0.43 -8.49 8.68
C PHE A 168 0.79 -8.27 7.79
N ILE A 169 1.61 -9.30 7.65
CA ILE A 169 2.61 -9.43 6.58
C ILE A 169 2.14 -10.57 5.68
N TYR A 170 1.95 -10.28 4.39
CA TYR A 170 1.28 -11.21 3.49
C TYR A 170 1.97 -11.26 2.12
N ASP A 171 2.51 -12.42 1.76
CA ASP A 171 3.06 -12.67 0.43
C ASP A 171 1.98 -13.25 -0.49
N VAL A 172 1.76 -12.61 -1.64
CA VAL A 172 0.77 -12.96 -2.68
C VAL A 172 1.44 -13.51 -3.93
N GLY A 173 2.34 -14.48 -3.74
CA GLY A 173 3.05 -15.13 -4.85
C GLY A 173 4.37 -14.49 -5.26
N GLY A 174 4.98 -13.73 -4.36
CA GLY A 174 6.26 -13.08 -4.58
C GLY A 174 7.42 -13.92 -4.06
N THR A 175 8.52 -13.25 -3.74
CA THR A 175 9.60 -13.84 -2.96
C THR A 175 9.84 -12.95 -1.76
N PHE A 176 9.53 -13.48 -0.58
CA PHE A 176 9.79 -12.83 0.70
C PHE A 176 11.05 -13.44 1.32
N THR A 177 12.14 -12.67 1.35
CA THR A 177 13.42 -13.09 1.94
C THR A 177 13.71 -12.34 3.23
N ASN A 178 13.81 -13.06 4.33
CA ASN A 178 14.34 -12.55 5.59
C ASN A 178 15.81 -12.93 5.78
N LYS A 179 16.69 -11.93 5.78
CA LYS A 179 18.11 -12.02 6.17
C LYS A 179 18.38 -11.37 7.53
N GLY A 180 17.48 -10.49 7.98
CA GLY A 180 17.56 -9.79 9.25
C GLY A 180 16.72 -10.45 10.35
N THR A 181 16.03 -9.64 11.16
CA THR A 181 15.16 -10.12 12.24
C THR A 181 13.70 -9.79 11.95
N ILE A 182 12.80 -10.75 12.17
CA ILE A 182 11.35 -10.53 12.21
C ILE A 182 10.82 -10.93 13.58
N ASN A 183 10.16 -10.00 14.26
CA ASN A 183 9.43 -10.23 15.51
C ASN A 183 7.94 -10.21 15.20
N ASN A 184 7.32 -11.38 15.07
CA ASN A 184 5.87 -11.49 14.94
C ASN A 184 5.24 -11.59 16.33
N LEU A 185 4.70 -10.49 16.83
CA LEU A 185 4.15 -10.42 18.17
C LEU A 185 2.82 -11.17 18.27
N LYS A 186 2.41 -11.48 19.50
CA LYS A 186 1.12 -12.13 19.77
C LYS A 186 -0.03 -11.34 19.13
N GLY A 187 -0.85 -12.04 18.34
CA GLY A 187 -1.98 -11.47 17.61
C GLY A 187 -1.60 -10.83 16.27
N GLY A 188 -0.31 -10.75 15.90
CA GLY A 188 0.14 -10.46 14.55
C GLY A 188 0.12 -11.72 13.67
N ALA A 189 0.06 -11.53 12.35
CA ALA A 189 0.04 -12.61 11.38
C ALA A 189 1.10 -12.42 10.28
N ILE A 190 1.78 -13.51 9.96
CA ILE A 190 2.63 -13.65 8.77
C ILE A 190 2.06 -14.80 7.94
N GLN A 191 1.78 -14.54 6.68
CA GLN A 191 1.15 -15.50 5.78
C GLN A 191 1.78 -15.44 4.38
N ASP A 192 1.94 -16.59 3.74
CA ASP A 192 2.37 -16.73 2.35
C ASP A 192 1.32 -17.54 1.59
N ASP A 193 0.62 -16.93 0.64
CA ASP A 193 -0.49 -17.52 -0.10
C ASP A 193 -0.06 -18.45 -1.25
N ASN A 194 -0.91 -19.43 -1.57
CA ASN A 194 -0.75 -20.39 -2.65
C ASN A 194 -1.08 -19.82 -4.04
N VAL A 195 -1.77 -18.68 -4.12
CA VAL A 195 -2.26 -18.14 -5.40
C VAL A 195 -1.56 -16.83 -5.72
N GLY A 196 -0.40 -16.93 -6.35
CA GLY A 196 0.35 -15.76 -6.75
C GLY A 196 -0.18 -15.02 -7.96
N VAL A 197 0.38 -13.83 -8.17
CA VAL A 197 0.33 -13.14 -9.47
C VAL A 197 0.85 -14.11 -10.55
N ALA A 198 0.02 -14.39 -11.56
CA ALA A 198 0.32 -15.34 -12.64
C ALA A 198 0.39 -16.84 -12.27
N GLY A 199 -0.17 -17.25 -11.12
CA GLY A 199 -0.33 -18.68 -10.78
C GLY A 199 0.93 -19.38 -10.28
N THR A 200 1.99 -18.62 -9.95
CA THR A 200 3.14 -19.14 -9.22
C THR A 200 2.84 -19.16 -7.73
N ALA A 201 3.23 -20.23 -7.03
CA ALA A 201 3.35 -20.17 -5.58
C ALA A 201 4.40 -19.10 -5.22
N GLY A 202 4.20 -18.43 -4.09
CA GLY A 202 5.19 -17.53 -3.51
C GLY A 202 6.50 -18.24 -3.15
N THR A 203 7.36 -17.58 -2.39
CA THR A 203 8.49 -18.25 -1.74
C THR A 203 8.89 -17.46 -0.52
N PHE A 204 8.79 -18.09 0.65
CA PHE A 204 9.29 -17.53 1.90
C PHE A 204 10.65 -18.13 2.29
N VAL A 205 11.71 -17.32 2.22
CA VAL A 205 13.08 -17.73 2.56
C VAL A 205 13.53 -17.03 3.84
N ASN A 206 13.97 -17.79 4.85
CA ASN A 206 14.56 -17.25 6.06
C ASN A 206 16.00 -17.72 6.26
N SER A 207 16.95 -16.80 6.09
CA SER A 207 18.34 -16.94 6.51
C SER A 207 18.71 -16.09 7.72
N GLY A 208 17.78 -15.30 8.24
CA GLY A 208 17.91 -14.52 9.46
C GLY A 208 17.16 -15.13 10.64
N THR A 209 16.70 -14.28 11.56
CA THR A 209 15.97 -14.67 12.77
C THR A 209 14.48 -14.40 12.62
N ILE A 210 13.64 -15.37 13.00
CA ILE A 210 12.20 -15.18 13.18
C ILE A 210 11.82 -15.55 14.62
N ASN A 211 11.26 -14.58 15.34
CA ASN A 211 10.66 -14.74 16.65
C ASN A 211 9.14 -14.68 16.50
N ASN A 212 8.48 -15.84 16.52
CA ASN A 212 7.05 -15.93 16.31
C ASN A 212 6.27 -16.19 17.60
N GLY A 213 5.63 -15.15 18.13
CA GLY A 213 4.59 -15.25 19.16
C GLY A 213 3.16 -15.11 18.60
N GLY A 214 3.02 -14.78 17.32
CA GLY A 214 1.76 -14.64 16.59
C GLY A 214 1.40 -15.88 15.75
N TRP A 215 0.67 -15.64 14.66
CA TRP A 215 0.34 -16.67 13.67
C TRP A 215 1.34 -16.63 12.51
N LEU A 216 1.91 -17.80 12.18
CA LEU A 216 2.70 -18.01 10.96
C LEU A 216 2.04 -19.13 10.15
N GLN A 217 1.56 -18.80 8.95
CA GLN A 217 0.93 -19.77 8.04
C GLN A 217 1.60 -19.78 6.66
N LEU A 218 1.95 -20.97 6.20
CA LEU A 218 2.63 -21.20 4.92
C LEU A 218 1.80 -22.22 4.13
N TYR A 219 1.27 -21.82 2.98
CA TYR A 219 0.37 -22.67 2.18
C TYR A 219 1.11 -23.74 1.33
N SER A 220 0.39 -24.69 0.75
CA SER A 220 0.95 -25.79 -0.05
C SER A 220 1.61 -25.31 -1.34
N GLY A 221 2.60 -26.07 -1.86
CA GLY A 221 3.38 -25.66 -3.05
C GLY A 221 4.58 -24.75 -2.75
N GLN A 222 4.67 -24.24 -1.53
CA GLN A 222 5.73 -23.36 -1.05
C GLN A 222 6.96 -24.15 -0.58
N THR A 223 8.16 -23.57 -0.80
CA THR A 223 9.40 -24.04 -0.15
C THR A 223 9.79 -23.05 0.93
N VAL A 224 9.72 -23.49 2.17
CA VAL A 224 10.13 -22.69 3.32
C VAL A 224 11.48 -23.19 3.77
N THR A 225 12.51 -22.37 3.63
CA THR A 225 13.86 -22.70 4.09
C THR A 225 14.21 -21.87 5.31
N PHE A 226 14.38 -22.53 6.45
CA PHE A 226 14.98 -21.92 7.65
C PHE A 226 16.44 -22.38 7.75
N THR A 227 17.36 -21.42 7.68
CA THR A 227 18.81 -21.64 7.87
C THR A 227 19.41 -20.81 9.02
N GLY A 228 18.60 -19.93 9.62
CA GLY A 228 18.97 -19.15 10.80
C GLY A 228 18.19 -19.56 12.06
N PRO A 229 18.53 -19.01 13.24
CA PRO A 229 17.86 -19.34 14.50
C PRO A 229 16.38 -18.93 14.47
N SER A 230 15.50 -19.84 14.89
CA SER A 230 14.05 -19.61 14.92
C SER A 230 13.46 -20.02 16.27
N SER A 231 12.68 -19.13 16.89
CA SER A 231 11.94 -19.41 18.12
C SER A 231 10.43 -19.28 17.90
N PHE A 232 9.69 -20.29 18.35
CA PHE A 232 8.24 -20.37 18.17
C PHE A 232 7.55 -20.54 19.52
N SER A 233 6.67 -19.59 19.86
CA SER A 233 5.75 -19.67 20.99
C SER A 233 4.28 -19.45 20.58
N GLY A 234 4.05 -19.06 19.33
CA GLY A 234 2.72 -18.95 18.71
C GLY A 234 2.32 -20.17 17.88
N THR A 235 1.35 -19.99 16.98
CA THR A 235 0.87 -21.05 16.08
C THR A 235 1.69 -21.08 14.80
N PHE A 236 2.13 -22.27 14.39
CA PHE A 236 2.78 -22.53 13.11
C PHE A 236 1.96 -23.56 12.32
N THR A 237 1.60 -23.22 11.09
CA THR A 237 0.94 -24.13 10.15
C THR A 237 1.68 -24.09 8.82
N ASN A 238 2.24 -25.22 8.42
CA ASN A 238 2.81 -25.41 7.09
C ASN A 238 2.04 -26.52 6.37
N THR A 239 1.49 -26.20 5.20
CA THR A 239 0.84 -27.16 4.31
C THR A 239 1.66 -27.42 3.04
N GLY A 240 2.82 -26.76 2.90
CA GLY A 240 3.81 -26.95 1.84
C GLY A 240 5.04 -27.77 2.27
N THR A 241 6.17 -27.52 1.63
CA THR A 241 7.44 -28.18 1.96
C THR A 241 8.20 -27.35 2.99
N LEU A 242 8.48 -27.96 4.15
CA LEU A 242 9.34 -27.36 5.18
C LEU A 242 10.74 -27.95 5.08
N ASN A 243 11.72 -27.12 4.74
CA ASN A 243 13.14 -27.47 4.81
C ASN A 243 13.78 -26.75 6.01
N MET A 244 14.21 -27.53 7.01
CA MET A 244 14.97 -27.04 8.15
C MET A 244 16.39 -27.57 8.04
N ASN A 245 17.33 -26.68 7.71
CA ASN A 245 18.74 -27.03 7.76
C ASN A 245 19.26 -26.77 9.17
N SER A 246 20.16 -27.61 9.68
CA SER A 246 20.82 -27.35 10.97
C SER A 246 21.56 -26.02 10.91
N GLY A 247 21.23 -25.11 11.83
CA GLY A 247 22.02 -23.91 12.11
C GLY A 247 23.29 -24.23 12.87
#